data_AF-C1G6Q0-F1
#
_entry.id   AF-C1G6Q0-F1
#
_cell.length_a   1.000
_cell.length_b   1.000
_cell.length_c   1.000
_cell.angle_alpha   90.00
_cell.angle_beta   90.00
_cell.angle_gamma   90.00
#
_symmetry.space_group_name_H-M   'P 1'
#
loop_
_entity.id
_entity.type
_entity.pdbx_description
1 polymer ?
#
loop_
_entity_poly.entity_id
_entity_poly.type
_entity_poly.pdbx_seq_one_letter_code
_entity_poly.pdbx_strand_id
1 'polypeptide(L)'
;MLADNAIILSASSYDSRLFSGRHCKSMFKVNNRGIGEGIRPSRKSLWTDEEEMWLIVTCMEQHTNEWLAQNMPGNSGRTSHSIAGHLADLRTKGKLPRSWRQENGNGVTSWSIAEDMEILEWILHAKTRIDPVVFVAADRSGTAITNRAEYLMADEVFAALVHDTEESLRLVQLNYDATEEGPEKEEAYDILVIAEDDSDRLIRDALQKSLASRS
;
A
#
# COMPACT_ATOMS: atom_id res chain seq x y z
N MET A 1 0.30 -41.33 7.41
CA MET A 1 1.02 -40.46 6.45
C MET A 1 -0.01 -39.48 5.94
N LEU A 2 0.21 -38.21 6.28
CA LEU A 2 -0.70 -37.09 6.05
C LEU A 2 -0.73 -36.77 4.55
N ALA A 3 -1.93 -36.63 4.00
CA ALA A 3 -2.15 -35.95 2.74
C ALA A 3 -2.81 -34.62 3.10
N ASP A 4 -2.05 -33.55 2.89
CA ASP A 4 -2.44 -32.18 3.23
C ASP A 4 -3.54 -31.66 2.29
N ASN A 5 -4.53 -31.05 2.93
CA ASN A 5 -5.64 -30.32 2.34
C ASN A 5 -5.14 -29.06 1.62
N ALA A 6 -5.22 -29.03 0.29
CA ALA A 6 -5.22 -27.77 -0.44
C ALA A 6 -6.67 -27.23 -0.49
N ILE A 7 -7.02 -26.40 0.51
CA ILE A 7 -8.26 -25.60 0.46
C ILE A 7 -7.99 -24.45 -0.52
N ILE A 8 -8.56 -24.57 -1.71
CA ILE A 8 -8.72 -23.46 -2.65
C ILE A 8 -9.81 -22.56 -2.05
N LEU A 9 -9.43 -21.51 -1.33
CA LEU A 9 -10.35 -20.42 -1.00
C LEU A 9 -10.56 -19.60 -2.28
N SER A 10 -11.80 -19.60 -2.77
CA SER A 10 -12.24 -18.72 -3.84
C SER A 10 -12.09 -17.27 -3.38
N ALA A 11 -11.12 -16.56 -3.95
CA ALA A 11 -11.03 -15.12 -3.84
C ALA A 11 -12.28 -14.52 -4.50
N SER A 12 -13.24 -14.10 -3.67
CA SER A 12 -14.27 -13.16 -4.09
C SER A 12 -13.56 -11.91 -4.63
N SER A 13 -13.99 -11.45 -5.80
CA SER A 13 -13.44 -10.31 -6.52
C SER A 13 -13.43 -9.03 -5.67
N TYR A 14 -12.34 -8.79 -4.95
CA TYR A 14 -12.03 -7.50 -4.33
C TYR A 14 -11.62 -6.52 -5.43
N ASP A 15 -12.51 -5.60 -5.79
CA ASP A 15 -12.21 -4.53 -6.75
C ASP A 15 -11.38 -3.46 -6.02
N SER A 16 -10.06 -3.51 -6.20
CA SER A 16 -9.08 -2.61 -5.60
C SER A 16 -9.13 -1.16 -6.12
N ARG A 17 -10.06 -0.83 -7.03
CA ARG A 17 -10.15 0.47 -7.69
C ARG A 17 -10.99 1.52 -6.95
N LEU A 18 -11.66 1.14 -5.86
CA LEU A 18 -12.53 2.04 -5.09
C LEU A 18 -11.85 2.71 -3.87
N PHE A 19 -10.59 2.41 -3.60
CA PHE A 19 -9.92 2.88 -2.39
C PHE A 19 -8.97 4.06 -2.69
N SER A 20 -9.50 5.29 -2.67
CA SER A 20 -8.70 6.53 -2.71
C SER A 20 -8.84 7.40 -1.47
N GLY A 21 -9.43 6.89 -0.39
CA GLY A 21 -9.59 7.59 0.88
C GLY A 21 -8.43 7.32 1.83
N ARG A 22 -7.37 8.13 1.72
CA ARG A 22 -6.31 8.46 2.71
C ARG A 22 -4.89 7.88 2.53
N HIS A 23 -3.99 8.70 3.08
CA HIS A 23 -2.52 8.75 3.11
C HIS A 23 -1.65 8.68 1.85
N CYS A 24 -2.18 8.42 0.66
CA CYS A 24 -1.41 8.64 -0.57
C CYS A 24 -1.44 10.10 -1.12
N LYS A 25 -1.58 11.09 -0.24
CA LYS A 25 -1.59 12.53 -0.61
C LYS A 25 -0.20 13.11 -0.95
N SER A 26 0.88 12.34 -0.83
CA SER A 26 2.25 12.87 -1.02
C SER A 26 2.84 12.72 -2.43
N MET A 27 2.36 11.81 -3.29
CA MET A 27 3.03 11.57 -4.59
C MET A 27 2.21 11.81 -5.86
N PHE A 28 0.89 11.95 -5.79
CA PHE A 28 0.05 12.06 -6.99
C PHE A 28 -0.64 13.42 -7.10
N LYS A 29 0.15 14.47 -7.35
CA LYS A 29 -0.38 15.68 -7.98
C LYS A 29 -0.64 15.38 -9.45
N VAL A 30 -1.92 15.15 -9.75
CA VAL A 30 -2.46 14.99 -11.11
C VAL A 30 -2.11 16.21 -11.95
N ASN A 31 -1.14 16.09 -12.87
CA ASN A 31 -0.99 17.00 -13.99
C ASN A 31 -1.98 16.57 -15.07
N ASN A 32 -3.22 17.06 -14.97
CA ASN A 32 -4.23 16.82 -15.99
C ASN A 32 -3.92 17.69 -17.22
N ARG A 33 -3.32 17.10 -18.25
CA ARG A 33 -3.28 17.70 -19.60
C ARG A 33 -3.52 16.63 -20.66
N GLY A 34 -4.74 16.66 -21.20
CA GLY A 34 -5.04 16.58 -22.63
C GLY A 34 -4.74 15.25 -23.34
N ILE A 35 -5.83 14.55 -23.66
CA ILE A 35 -5.88 13.37 -24.53
C ILE A 35 -5.60 13.78 -25.98
N GLY A 36 -4.81 12.99 -26.72
CA GLY A 36 -4.61 13.15 -28.17
C GLY A 36 -3.69 12.10 -28.80
N GLU A 37 -4.31 11.05 -29.33
CA GLU A 37 -3.93 10.22 -30.50
C GLU A 37 -2.47 9.73 -30.71
N GLY A 38 -2.33 8.39 -30.75
CA GLY A 38 -1.54 7.66 -31.74
C GLY A 38 -0.05 8.00 -31.89
N ILE A 39 0.79 7.65 -30.92
CA ILE A 39 2.26 7.74 -31.05
C ILE A 39 2.89 6.41 -30.61
N ARG A 40 3.61 5.75 -31.54
CA ARG A 40 4.51 4.62 -31.24
C ARG A 40 5.46 5.05 -30.10
N PRO A 41 5.69 4.25 -29.04
CA PRO A 41 6.44 4.71 -27.90
C PRO A 41 7.88 5.03 -28.33
N SER A 42 8.18 6.33 -28.37
CA SER A 42 9.53 6.84 -28.56
C SER A 42 10.25 6.88 -27.20
N ARG A 43 11.58 6.74 -27.26
CA ARG A 43 12.57 6.61 -26.18
C ARG A 43 12.13 7.16 -24.80
N LYS A 44 12.09 6.23 -23.82
CA LYS A 44 11.76 6.36 -22.39
C LYS A 44 10.26 6.54 -22.12
N SER A 45 9.52 5.42 -22.17
CA SER A 45 8.19 5.33 -21.56
C SER A 45 8.29 5.81 -20.11
N LEU A 46 7.48 6.79 -19.72
CA LEU A 46 7.39 7.24 -18.33
C LEU A 46 6.86 6.07 -17.47
N TRP A 47 7.34 5.94 -16.24
CA TRP A 47 6.77 4.97 -15.30
C TRP A 47 5.36 5.41 -14.93
N THR A 48 4.40 4.52 -15.10
CA THR A 48 3.04 4.72 -14.61
C THR A 48 2.97 4.41 -13.12
N ASP A 49 1.97 4.97 -12.45
CA ASP A 49 1.74 4.78 -11.01
C ASP A 49 1.51 3.30 -10.68
N GLU A 50 0.81 2.58 -11.57
CA GLU A 50 0.55 1.14 -11.44
C GLU A 50 1.84 0.32 -11.57
N GLU A 51 2.67 0.60 -12.59
CA GLU A 51 3.96 -0.07 -12.76
C GLU A 51 4.89 0.18 -11.58
N GLU A 52 4.97 1.43 -11.10
CA GLU A 52 5.82 1.81 -9.97
C GLU A 52 5.35 1.15 -8.68
N MET A 53 4.04 1.17 -8.39
CA MET A 53 3.49 0.56 -7.18
C MET A 53 3.67 -0.96 -7.19
N TRP A 54 3.35 -1.61 -8.32
CA TRP A 54 3.60 -3.04 -8.49
C TRP A 54 5.08 -3.38 -8.25
N LEU A 55 5.98 -2.57 -8.83
CA LEU A 55 7.41 -2.78 -8.67
C LEU A 55 7.86 -2.60 -7.21
N ILE A 56 7.41 -1.54 -6.53
CA ILE A 56 7.75 -1.27 -5.13
C ILE A 56 7.31 -2.42 -4.23
N VAL A 57 6.06 -2.85 -4.34
CA VAL A 57 5.51 -3.94 -3.54
C VAL A 57 6.24 -5.25 -3.82
N THR A 58 6.35 -5.63 -5.09
CA THR A 58 6.98 -6.89 -5.49
C THR A 58 8.47 -6.92 -5.15
N CYS A 59 9.13 -5.76 -5.07
CA CYS A 59 10.53 -5.65 -4.65
C CYS A 59 10.76 -5.80 -3.14
N MET A 60 9.72 -5.91 -2.31
CA MET A 60 9.88 -6.33 -0.92
C MET A 60 10.37 -7.78 -0.83
N GLU A 61 10.03 -8.60 -1.84
CA GLU A 61 10.56 -9.95 -2.02
C GLU A 61 11.85 -9.94 -2.84
N GLN A 62 12.68 -10.99 -2.66
CA GLN A 62 14.01 -11.09 -3.28
C GLN A 62 13.97 -11.60 -4.73
N HIS A 63 13.17 -10.96 -5.59
CA HIS A 63 13.17 -11.27 -7.02
C HIS A 63 14.36 -10.64 -7.75
N THR A 64 14.83 -11.30 -8.82
CA THR A 64 15.84 -10.72 -9.72
C THR A 64 15.22 -9.65 -10.61
N ASN A 65 16.04 -8.74 -11.13
CA ASN A 65 15.53 -7.70 -12.05
C ASN A 65 15.06 -8.30 -13.38
N GLU A 66 15.64 -9.44 -13.79
CA GLU A 66 15.19 -10.23 -14.94
C GLU A 66 13.79 -10.78 -14.71
N TRP A 67 13.54 -11.37 -13.53
CA TRP A 67 12.23 -11.89 -13.18
C TRP A 67 11.19 -10.77 -13.14
N LEU A 68 11.52 -9.63 -12.53
CA LEU A 68 10.62 -8.48 -12.49
C LEU A 68 10.27 -7.99 -13.90
N ALA A 69 11.27 -7.85 -14.78
CA ALA A 69 11.06 -7.43 -16.17
C ALA A 69 10.11 -8.36 -16.94
N GLN A 70 10.17 -9.67 -16.67
CA GLN A 70 9.31 -10.68 -17.31
C GLN A 70 7.88 -10.67 -16.78
N ASN A 71 7.68 -10.23 -15.53
CA ASN A 71 6.39 -10.29 -14.84
C ASN A 71 5.72 -8.92 -14.67
N MET A 72 6.35 -7.84 -15.16
CA MET A 72 5.74 -6.51 -15.12
C MET A 72 4.35 -6.52 -15.77
N PRO A 73 3.35 -5.88 -15.15
CA PRO A 73 2.01 -5.78 -15.72
C PRO A 73 2.02 -5.03 -17.06
N GLY A 74 1.01 -5.31 -17.89
CA GLY A 74 0.66 -4.48 -19.05
C GLY A 74 1.60 -4.52 -20.26
N ASN A 75 2.39 -5.59 -20.46
CA ASN A 75 3.39 -5.67 -21.54
C ASN A 75 4.26 -4.39 -21.62
N SER A 76 4.71 -3.95 -20.44
CA SER A 76 5.38 -2.67 -20.23
C SER A 76 6.67 -2.45 -21.05
N GLY A 77 7.26 -3.52 -21.59
CA GLY A 77 8.53 -3.48 -22.30
C GLY A 77 9.71 -3.05 -21.41
N ARG A 78 9.55 -3.07 -20.07
CA ARG A 78 10.63 -2.74 -19.14
C ARG A 78 11.70 -3.82 -19.19
N THR A 79 12.95 -3.39 -19.16
CA THR A 79 14.10 -4.29 -19.11
C THR A 79 14.66 -4.36 -17.69
N SER A 80 15.39 -5.42 -17.37
CA SER A 80 16.14 -5.55 -16.11
C SER A 80 17.00 -4.30 -15.81
N HIS A 81 17.65 -3.74 -16.85
CA HIS A 81 18.43 -2.50 -16.73
C HIS A 81 17.57 -1.28 -16.39
N SER A 82 16.40 -1.14 -17.02
CA SER A 82 15.45 -0.05 -16.71
C SER A 82 14.94 -0.14 -15.28
N ILE A 83 14.64 -1.34 -14.79
CA ILE A 83 14.20 -1.58 -13.41
C ILE A 83 15.32 -1.22 -12.42
N ALA A 84 16.54 -1.71 -12.66
CA ALA A 84 17.68 -1.40 -11.82
C ALA A 84 17.93 0.11 -11.72
N GLY A 85 17.89 0.81 -12.85
CA GLY A 85 18.04 2.26 -12.91
C GLY A 85 16.94 3.02 -12.17
N HIS A 86 15.68 2.58 -12.31
CA HIS A 86 14.54 3.21 -11.64
C HIS A 86 14.61 3.05 -10.12
N LEU A 87 14.88 1.84 -9.62
CA LEU A 87 15.02 1.59 -8.19
C LEU A 87 16.20 2.37 -7.59
N ALA A 88 17.31 2.51 -8.32
CA ALA A 88 18.44 3.33 -7.89
C ALA A 88 18.08 4.83 -7.82
N ASP A 89 17.30 5.33 -8.77
CA ASP A 89 16.80 6.71 -8.79
C ASP A 89 15.84 6.98 -7.62
N LEU A 90 14.89 6.09 -7.35
CA LEU A 90 13.97 6.19 -6.20
C LEU A 90 14.75 6.27 -4.88
N ARG A 91 15.76 5.42 -4.68
CA ARG A 91 16.62 5.45 -3.49
C ARG A 91 17.41 6.76 -3.37
N THR A 92 17.98 7.23 -4.48
CA THR A 92 18.75 8.48 -4.50
C THR A 92 17.88 9.69 -4.17
N LYS A 93 16.61 9.65 -4.57
CA LYS A 93 15.60 10.69 -4.26
C LYS A 93 14.96 10.54 -2.88
N GLY A 94 15.37 9.56 -2.07
CA GLY A 94 14.78 9.31 -0.75
C GLY A 94 13.32 8.83 -0.83
N LYS A 95 12.93 8.17 -1.92
CA LYS A 95 11.60 7.60 -2.13
C LYS A 95 11.52 6.10 -1.86
N LEU A 96 12.65 5.44 -1.62
CA LEU A 96 12.72 4.02 -1.35
C LEU A 96 13.87 3.73 -0.40
N PRO A 97 13.67 2.90 0.64
CA PRO A 97 14.77 2.42 1.47
C PRO A 97 15.87 1.74 0.65
N ARG A 98 17.11 1.85 1.12
CA ARG A 98 18.25 1.12 0.53
C ARG A 98 18.10 -0.37 0.81
N SER A 99 17.62 -0.72 2.00
CA SER A 99 17.41 -2.10 2.44
C SER A 99 16.13 -2.75 1.91
N TRP A 100 15.34 -2.06 1.07
CA TRP A 100 13.99 -2.49 0.71
C TRP A 100 13.90 -3.95 0.22
N ARG A 101 14.82 -4.36 -0.66
CA ARG A 101 14.88 -5.73 -1.19
C ARG A 101 15.74 -6.67 -0.34
N GLN A 102 16.76 -6.13 0.32
CA GLN A 102 17.74 -6.93 1.06
C GLN A 102 18.06 -6.20 2.35
N GLU A 103 17.83 -6.89 3.46
CA GLU A 103 18.16 -6.38 4.78
C GLU A 103 19.65 -6.02 4.86
N ASN A 104 19.93 -4.77 5.17
CA ASN A 104 21.29 -4.34 5.52
C ASN A 104 21.47 -4.54 7.02
N GLY A 105 22.68 -4.91 7.46
CA GLY A 105 23.00 -5.20 8.87
C GLY A 105 22.99 -3.98 9.81
N ASN A 106 22.20 -2.93 9.51
CA ASN A 106 22.17 -1.66 10.24
C ASN A 106 21.48 -1.71 11.62
N GLY A 107 21.16 -2.91 12.11
CA GLY A 107 20.51 -3.11 13.41
C GLY A 107 19.02 -2.74 13.40
N VAL A 108 18.26 -3.34 14.31
CA VAL A 108 16.82 -3.11 14.43
C VAL A 108 16.58 -1.80 15.18
N THR A 109 16.07 -0.79 14.50
CA THR A 109 15.54 0.44 15.12
C THR A 109 14.10 0.20 15.61
N SER A 110 13.66 0.92 16.64
CA SER A 110 12.26 0.85 17.12
C SER A 110 11.27 1.23 16.03
N TRP A 111 10.15 0.53 15.94
CA TRP A 111 9.05 0.87 15.02
C TRP A 111 8.32 2.12 15.50
N SER A 112 8.06 3.03 14.56
CA SER A 112 7.21 4.20 14.82
C SER A 112 5.74 3.89 14.56
N ILE A 113 4.84 4.64 15.20
CA ILE A 113 3.40 4.54 14.93
C ILE A 113 3.08 4.82 13.46
N ALA A 114 3.78 5.74 12.80
CA ALA A 114 3.57 6.02 11.38
C ALA A 114 3.90 4.82 10.49
N GLU A 115 5.02 4.12 10.78
CA GLU A 115 5.37 2.88 10.08
C GLU A 115 4.33 1.78 10.30
N ASP A 116 3.87 1.60 11.53
CA ASP A 116 2.85 0.60 11.83
C ASP A 116 1.51 0.90 11.14
N MET A 117 1.08 2.18 11.12
CA MET A 117 -0.14 2.59 10.41
C MET A 117 -0.03 2.33 8.90
N GLU A 118 1.10 2.65 8.27
CA GLU A 118 1.33 2.37 6.85
C GLU A 118 1.29 0.85 6.54
N ILE A 119 1.80 0.02 7.44
CA ILE A 119 1.70 -1.44 7.31
C ILE A 119 0.24 -1.92 7.39
N LEU A 120 -0.58 -1.31 8.27
CA LEU A 120 -2.00 -1.62 8.36
C LEU A 120 -2.75 -1.20 7.08
N GLU A 121 -2.49 -0.01 6.56
CA GLU A 121 -3.04 0.44 5.27
C GLU A 121 -2.64 -0.52 4.15
N TRP A 122 -1.37 -0.93 4.08
CA TRP A 122 -0.90 -1.92 3.11
C TRP A 122 -1.68 -3.24 3.21
N ILE A 123 -1.97 -3.74 4.42
CA ILE A 123 -2.80 -4.94 4.64
C ILE A 123 -4.24 -4.71 4.13
N LEU A 124 -4.87 -3.60 4.49
CA LEU A 124 -6.24 -3.27 4.10
C LEU A 124 -6.39 -3.13 2.57
N HIS A 125 -5.35 -2.65 1.89
CA HIS A 125 -5.24 -2.62 0.43
C HIS A 125 -4.80 -3.96 -0.20
N ALA A 126 -5.06 -5.09 0.47
CA ALA A 126 -4.74 -6.44 0.02
C ALA A 126 -3.26 -6.60 -0.39
N LYS A 127 -2.36 -5.87 0.29
CA LYS A 127 -0.92 -5.83 0.05
C LYS A 127 -0.50 -5.28 -1.31
N THR A 128 -1.36 -4.52 -1.99
CA THR A 128 -1.09 -4.00 -3.34
C THR A 128 -0.55 -2.58 -3.38
N ARG A 129 -0.64 -1.83 -2.28
CA ARG A 129 -0.25 -0.42 -2.20
C ARG A 129 0.44 -0.10 -0.88
N ILE A 130 1.60 0.54 -0.95
CA ILE A 130 2.37 0.98 0.22
C ILE A 130 3.14 2.26 -0.13
N ASP A 131 3.26 3.20 0.81
CA ASP A 131 4.16 4.34 0.72
C ASP A 131 5.54 3.99 1.29
N PRO A 132 6.53 3.68 0.43
CA PRO A 132 7.88 3.34 0.89
C PRO A 132 8.60 4.49 1.61
N VAL A 133 8.16 5.75 1.44
CA VAL A 133 8.82 6.93 2.02
C VAL A 133 8.80 6.88 3.54
N VAL A 134 7.72 6.37 4.14
CA VAL A 134 7.53 6.25 5.59
C VAL A 134 8.68 5.45 6.23
N PHE A 135 9.25 4.51 5.49
CA PHE A 135 10.29 3.60 5.97
C PHE A 135 11.73 4.03 5.64
N VAL A 136 11.92 5.14 4.91
CA VAL A 136 13.24 5.59 4.43
C VAL A 136 14.14 5.99 5.58
N ALA A 137 13.60 6.70 6.58
CA ALA A 137 14.38 7.20 7.71
C ALA A 137 15.00 6.07 8.54
N ALA A 138 14.25 4.97 8.72
CA ALA A 138 14.69 3.78 9.44
C ALA A 138 15.36 2.73 8.52
N ASP A 139 15.42 2.99 7.21
CA ASP A 139 15.95 2.08 6.18
C ASP A 139 15.39 0.65 6.29
N ARG A 140 14.07 0.49 6.43
CA ARG A 140 13.45 -0.84 6.61
C ARG A 140 13.60 -1.72 5.36
N SER A 141 13.72 -3.02 5.60
CA SER A 141 13.60 -4.05 4.56
C SER A 141 12.16 -4.52 4.41
N GLY A 142 11.82 -5.01 3.21
CA GLY A 142 10.52 -5.62 2.94
C GLY A 142 10.24 -6.84 3.82
N THR A 143 11.28 -7.63 4.14
CA THR A 143 11.18 -8.73 5.11
C THR A 143 10.83 -8.24 6.51
N ALA A 144 11.45 -7.15 6.99
CA ALA A 144 11.12 -6.57 8.29
C ALA A 144 9.68 -6.05 8.34
N ILE A 145 9.21 -5.41 7.27
CA ILE A 145 7.81 -4.95 7.13
C ILE A 145 6.85 -6.13 7.15
N THR A 146 7.15 -7.20 6.42
CA THR A 146 6.30 -8.41 6.39
C THR A 146 6.22 -9.07 7.76
N ASN A 147 7.35 -9.23 8.46
CA ASN A 147 7.37 -9.78 9.82
C ASN A 147 6.61 -8.87 10.80
N ARG A 148 6.71 -7.55 10.63
CA ARG A 148 5.99 -6.58 11.46
C ARG A 148 4.48 -6.65 11.21
N ALA A 149 4.05 -6.81 9.96
CA ALA A 149 2.65 -7.02 9.60
C ALA A 149 2.05 -8.24 10.30
N GLU A 150 2.75 -9.37 10.29
CA GLU A 150 2.34 -10.58 11.01
C GLU A 150 2.25 -10.34 12.51
N TYR A 151 3.24 -9.66 13.10
CA TYR A 151 3.22 -9.30 14.52
C TYR A 151 2.03 -8.41 14.90
N LEU A 152 1.73 -7.38 14.10
CA LEU A 152 0.61 -6.47 14.35
C LEU A 152 -0.72 -7.22 14.32
N MET A 153 -0.93 -8.07 13.30
CA MET A 153 -2.18 -8.80 13.11
C MET A 153 -2.30 -10.08 13.96
N ALA A 154 -1.26 -10.46 14.70
CA ALA A 154 -1.33 -11.55 15.68
C ALA A 154 -2.24 -11.22 16.89
N ASP A 155 -2.62 -9.94 17.07
CA ASP A 155 -3.67 -9.57 18.02
C ASP A 155 -5.03 -9.84 17.40
N GLU A 156 -5.71 -10.92 17.77
CA GLU A 156 -7.02 -11.20 17.16
C GLU A 156 -8.05 -10.10 17.47
N VAL A 157 -7.99 -9.50 18.66
CA VAL A 157 -8.93 -8.45 19.08
C VAL A 157 -8.65 -7.15 18.33
N PHE A 158 -7.38 -6.75 18.23
CA PHE A 158 -7.03 -5.54 17.47
C PHE A 158 -7.18 -5.75 15.96
N ALA A 159 -6.85 -6.92 15.42
CA ALA A 159 -7.08 -7.25 14.01
C ALA A 159 -8.56 -7.17 13.64
N ALA A 160 -9.45 -7.72 14.47
CA ALA A 160 -10.90 -7.61 14.27
C ALA A 160 -11.34 -6.14 14.27
N LEU A 161 -10.87 -5.33 15.22
CA LEU A 161 -11.20 -3.90 15.28
C LEU A 161 -10.75 -3.15 14.02
N VAL A 162 -9.55 -3.43 13.51
CA VAL A 162 -9.04 -2.80 12.28
C VAL A 162 -9.95 -3.10 11.11
N HIS A 163 -10.34 -4.37 10.92
CA HIS A 163 -11.22 -4.77 9.82
C HIS A 163 -12.66 -4.24 9.98
N ASP A 164 -13.21 -4.26 11.19
CA ASP A 164 -14.57 -3.74 11.46
C ASP A 164 -14.64 -2.21 11.25
N THR A 165 -13.58 -1.49 11.63
CA THR A 165 -13.47 -0.05 11.42
C THR A 165 -13.40 0.28 9.93
N GLU A 166 -12.56 -0.44 9.18
CA GLU A 166 -12.45 -0.25 7.73
C GLU A 166 -13.77 -0.58 7.01
N GLU A 167 -14.45 -1.66 7.38
CA GLU A 167 -15.75 -2.00 6.80
C GLU A 167 -16.81 -0.93 7.10
N SER A 168 -16.81 -0.39 8.32
CA SER A 168 -17.70 0.71 8.69
C SER A 168 -17.45 1.95 7.82
N LEU A 169 -16.19 2.32 7.61
CA LEU A 169 -15.81 3.42 6.72
C LEU A 169 -16.24 3.14 5.27
N ARG A 170 -16.04 1.91 4.78
CA ARG A 170 -16.47 1.50 3.44
C ARG A 170 -17.98 1.67 3.23
N LEU A 171 -18.79 1.37 4.23
CA LEU A 171 -20.24 1.57 4.17
C LEU A 171 -20.62 3.06 4.11
N VAL A 172 -19.90 3.93 4.82
CA VAL A 172 -20.09 5.38 4.75
C VAL A 172 -19.70 5.91 3.36
N GLN A 173 -18.57 5.48 2.81
CA GLN A 173 -18.14 5.82 1.46
C GLN A 173 -19.18 5.37 0.42
N LEU A 174 -19.70 4.13 0.54
CA LEU A 174 -20.72 3.62 -0.36
C LEU A 174 -22.01 4.46 -0.32
N ASN A 175 -22.41 4.90 0.88
CA ASN A 175 -23.54 5.80 1.03
C ASN A 175 -23.30 7.15 0.34
N TYR A 176 -22.11 7.74 0.54
CA TYR A 176 -21.72 8.96 -0.16
C TYR A 176 -21.77 8.75 -1.67
N ASP A 177 -21.15 7.70 -2.21
CA ASP A 177 -21.10 7.42 -3.66
C ASP A 177 -22.50 7.23 -4.25
N ALA A 178 -23.42 6.61 -3.52
CA ALA A 178 -24.80 6.38 -3.93
C ALA A 178 -25.70 7.62 -3.83
N THR A 179 -25.29 8.65 -3.08
CA THR A 179 -26.05 9.91 -2.94
C THR A 179 -25.95 10.72 -4.24
N GLU A 180 -27.10 11.21 -4.72
CA GLU A 180 -27.19 12.05 -5.91
C GLU A 180 -26.60 13.45 -5.65
N GLU A 181 -26.12 14.11 -6.70
CA GLU A 181 -25.58 15.47 -6.61
C GLU A 181 -26.60 16.47 -6.05
N GLY A 182 -26.20 17.25 -5.04
CA GLY A 182 -27.06 18.22 -4.37
C GLY A 182 -26.64 18.47 -2.92
N PRO A 183 -27.45 19.20 -2.12
CA PRO A 183 -27.15 19.48 -0.72
C PRO A 183 -26.93 18.22 0.14
N GLU A 184 -27.64 17.14 -0.17
CA GLU A 184 -27.49 15.86 0.54
C GLU A 184 -26.11 15.21 0.26
N LYS A 185 -25.53 15.42 -0.93
CA LYS A 185 -24.17 14.96 -1.26
C LYS A 185 -23.12 15.69 -0.43
N GLU A 186 -23.32 16.98 -0.18
CA GLU A 186 -22.43 17.79 0.67
C GLU A 186 -22.48 17.28 2.11
N GLU A 187 -23.68 17.00 2.65
CA GLU A 187 -23.82 16.41 3.99
C GLU A 187 -23.20 15.01 4.07
N ALA A 188 -23.44 14.15 3.06
CA ALA A 188 -22.82 12.83 3.01
C ALA A 188 -21.29 12.90 2.92
N TYR A 189 -20.75 13.92 2.24
CA TYR A 189 -19.31 14.18 2.20
C TYR A 189 -18.77 14.59 3.57
N ASP A 190 -19.45 15.48 4.29
CA ASP A 190 -19.05 15.88 5.64
C ASP A 190 -19.05 14.70 6.62
N ILE A 191 -20.07 13.83 6.53
CA ILE A 191 -20.13 12.58 7.30
C ILE A 191 -18.96 11.67 6.96
N LEU A 192 -18.64 11.51 5.67
CA LEU A 192 -17.50 10.72 5.22
C LEU A 192 -16.21 11.27 5.84
N VAL A 193 -15.94 12.57 5.72
CA VAL A 193 -14.73 13.20 6.28
C VAL A 193 -14.57 12.93 7.79
N ILE A 194 -15.66 13.07 8.54
CA ILE A 194 -15.68 12.76 9.99
C ILE A 194 -15.39 11.27 10.23
N ALA A 195 -16.06 10.38 9.49
CA ALA A 195 -15.91 8.94 9.65
C ALA A 195 -14.48 8.48 9.38
N GLU A 196 -13.81 9.01 8.36
CA GLU A 196 -12.43 8.64 8.09
C GLU A 196 -11.43 9.28 9.10
N ASP A 197 -11.74 10.43 9.71
CA ASP A 197 -10.94 11.01 10.83
C ASP A 197 -11.06 10.16 12.09
N ASP A 198 -12.29 9.76 12.42
CA ASP A 198 -12.56 8.90 13.56
C ASP A 198 -11.95 7.50 13.38
N SER A 199 -11.99 6.95 12.17
CA SER A 199 -11.38 5.65 11.86
C SER A 199 -9.86 5.64 12.08
N ASP A 200 -9.13 6.65 11.57
CA ASP A 200 -7.68 6.80 11.81
C ASP A 200 -7.36 6.89 13.31
N ARG A 201 -8.13 7.70 14.04
CA ARG A 201 -7.96 7.86 15.49
C ARG A 201 -8.23 6.56 16.24
N LEU A 202 -9.32 5.86 15.93
CA LEU A 202 -9.70 4.61 16.59
C LEU A 202 -8.64 3.52 16.39
N ILE A 203 -8.18 3.34 15.14
CA ILE A 203 -7.13 2.37 14.82
C ILE A 203 -5.83 2.74 15.53
N ARG A 204 -5.43 4.02 15.52
CA ARG A 204 -4.21 4.48 16.19
C ARG A 204 -4.24 4.25 17.70
N ASP A 205 -5.35 4.59 18.36
CA ASP A 205 -5.53 4.39 19.80
C ASP A 205 -5.53 2.90 20.16
N ALA A 206 -6.18 2.07 19.34
CA ALA A 206 -6.22 0.62 19.54
C ALA A 206 -4.84 -0.01 19.32
N LEU A 207 -4.08 0.45 18.33
CA LEU A 207 -2.71 0.03 18.05
C LEU A 207 -1.81 0.30 19.25
N GLN A 208 -1.87 1.52 19.81
CA GLN A 208 -1.07 1.88 20.99
C GLN A 208 -1.39 0.99 22.20
N LYS A 209 -2.67 0.69 22.43
CA LYS A 209 -3.10 -0.21 23.51
C LYS A 209 -2.62 -1.65 23.27
N SER A 210 -2.76 -2.16 22.05
CA SER A 210 -2.29 -3.50 21.68
C SER A 210 -0.78 -3.62 21.90
N LEU A 211 0.02 -2.66 21.41
CA LEU A 211 1.47 -2.64 21.59
C LEU A 211 1.89 -2.57 23.08
N ALA A 212 1.23 -1.73 23.87
CA ALA A 212 1.51 -1.58 25.30
C ALA A 212 1.17 -2.85 26.11
N SER A 213 0.24 -3.68 25.64
CA SER A 213 -0.10 -4.95 26.30
C SER A 213 0.89 -6.08 26.03
N ARG A 214 1.80 -5.88 25.07
CA ARG A 214 2.75 -6.90 24.56
C ARG A 214 4.21 -6.61 24.93
N SER A 215 4.48 -5.42 25.47
CA SER A 215 5.78 -4.99 25.98
C SER A 215 6.01 -5.48 27.39
#